data_AF-A0A094ZDL3-F1
#
_entry.id   AF-A0A094ZDL3-F1
#
_cell.length_a   1.000
_cell.length_b   1.000
_cell.length_c   1.000
_cell.angle_alpha   90.00
_cell.angle_beta   90.00
_cell.angle_gamma   90.00
#
_symmetry.space_group_name_H-M   'P 1'
#
loop_
_entity.id
_entity.type
_entity.pdbx_description
1 polymer ?
#
loop_
_entity_poly.entity_id
_entity_poly.type
_entity_poly.pdbx_seq_one_letter_code
_entity_poly.pdbx_strand_id
1 'polypeptide(L)'
;MELTKIVKLLDAYCLPHLAEKWDNVGLLIEPSIPHHVDRIFITNDLTEQVLDEAISQKCGLIVSYHPPIFSPLKKLTQQHWKERIVVRCIENKIGVFSPHTGLDAKLGGINDWLLEPLGKFRLT
;
A
#
# COMPACT_ATOMS: atom_id res chain seq x y z
N MET A 1 12.58 -10.48 -4.72
CA MET A 1 13.19 -10.09 -3.41
C MET A 1 12.23 -10.50 -2.29
N GLU A 2 12.72 -10.95 -1.12
CA GLU A 2 11.84 -11.30 0.01
C GLU A 2 10.98 -10.11 0.45
N LEU A 3 9.68 -10.34 0.66
CA LEU A 3 8.72 -9.30 1.04
C LEU A 3 9.20 -8.50 2.26
N THR A 4 9.69 -9.18 3.29
CA THR A 4 10.18 -8.55 4.53
C THR A 4 11.32 -7.56 4.27
N LYS A 5 12.17 -7.82 3.26
CA LYS A 5 13.22 -6.89 2.85
C LYS A 5 12.65 -5.70 2.07
N ILE A 6 11.64 -5.93 1.22
CA ILE A 6 10.94 -4.85 0.51
C ILE A 6 10.25 -3.92 1.50
N VAL A 7 9.51 -4.47 2.45
CA VAL A 7 8.77 -3.70 3.47
C VAL A 7 9.72 -2.83 4.27
N LYS A 8 10.87 -3.36 4.72
CA LYS A 8 11.90 -2.54 5.40
C LYS A 8 12.40 -1.37 4.56
N LEU A 9 12.57 -1.56 3.26
CA LEU A 9 12.97 -0.48 2.34
C LEU A 9 11.85 0.56 2.16
N LEU A 10 10.60 0.09 2.04
CA LEU A 10 9.44 0.96 1.94
C LEU A 10 9.21 1.76 3.23
N ASP A 11 9.33 1.15 4.41
CA ASP A 11 9.20 1.84 5.70
C ASP A 11 10.30 2.89 5.87
N ALA A 12 11.54 2.57 5.50
CA ALA A 12 12.65 3.51 5.53
C ALA A 12 12.42 4.71 4.59
N TYR A 13 11.70 4.51 3.48
CA TYR A 13 11.37 5.57 2.54
C TYR A 13 10.12 6.35 2.93
N CYS A 14 9.05 5.69 3.35
CA CYS A 14 7.73 6.29 3.60
C CYS A 14 7.57 6.85 5.00
N LEU A 15 8.51 6.56 5.91
CA LEU A 15 8.54 7.11 7.28
C LEU A 15 7.20 6.97 8.02
N PRO A 16 6.68 5.74 8.24
CA PRO A 16 5.35 5.52 8.81
C PRO A 16 5.15 6.13 10.21
N HIS A 17 6.22 6.49 10.93
CA HIS A 17 6.14 7.21 12.19
C HIS A 17 5.66 8.66 12.06
N LEU A 18 5.65 9.22 10.84
CA LEU A 18 5.05 10.51 10.53
C LEU A 18 3.56 10.43 10.21
N ALA A 19 3.02 9.21 10.04
CA ALA A 19 1.62 9.02 9.74
C ALA A 19 0.74 9.50 10.89
N GLU A 20 -0.45 9.97 10.55
CA GLU A 20 -1.44 10.42 11.52
C GLU A 20 -1.91 9.27 12.42
N LYS A 21 -2.26 9.59 13.68
CA LYS A 21 -2.62 8.56 14.68
C LYS A 21 -3.86 7.74 14.33
N TRP A 22 -4.73 8.27 13.48
CA TRP A 22 -5.96 7.61 13.04
C TRP A 22 -5.75 6.75 11.79
N ASP A 23 -4.59 6.85 11.15
CA ASP A 23 -4.32 6.21 9.87
C ASP A 23 -3.92 4.74 10.02
N ASN A 24 -3.98 3.98 8.91
CA ASN A 24 -3.53 2.61 8.85
C ASN A 24 -2.53 2.41 7.72
N VAL A 25 -1.25 2.58 8.04
CA VAL A 25 -0.12 2.52 7.10
C VAL A 25 0.73 1.27 7.29
N GLY A 26 1.66 1.02 6.36
CA GLY A 26 2.59 -0.10 6.39
C GLY A 26 2.06 -1.32 5.63
N LEU A 27 2.57 -2.52 5.98
CA LEU A 27 2.10 -3.78 5.41
C LEU A 27 0.74 -4.16 6.01
N LEU A 28 -0.31 -4.13 5.20
CA LEU A 28 -1.70 -4.37 5.60
C LEU A 28 -2.17 -5.80 5.32
N ILE A 29 -1.61 -6.43 4.28
CA ILE A 29 -1.90 -7.82 3.91
C ILE A 29 -0.57 -8.52 3.69
N GLU A 30 -0.31 -9.56 4.48
CA GLU A 30 0.87 -10.40 4.38
C GLU A 30 0.46 -11.84 3.98
N PRO A 31 0.83 -12.31 2.77
CA PRO A 31 0.64 -13.69 2.37
C PRO A 31 1.52 -14.66 3.18
N SER A 32 1.23 -15.96 3.09
CA SER A 32 2.02 -16.98 3.76
C SER A 32 3.49 -16.97 3.34
N ILE A 33 4.38 -17.10 4.32
CA ILE A 33 5.84 -17.18 4.12
C ILE A 33 6.30 -18.59 3.68
N PRO A 34 7.41 -18.71 2.93
CA PRO A 34 8.24 -17.63 2.38
C PRO A 34 7.52 -16.90 1.23
N HIS A 35 7.69 -15.57 1.16
CA HIS A 35 7.01 -14.75 0.16
C HIS A 35 8.00 -13.92 -0.66
N HIS A 36 8.25 -14.39 -1.88
CA HIS A 36 9.14 -13.73 -2.83
C HIS A 36 8.34 -12.81 -3.75
N VAL A 37 8.81 -11.58 -3.91
CA VAL A 37 8.18 -10.56 -4.76
C VAL A 37 9.07 -10.27 -5.95
N ASP A 38 8.62 -10.64 -7.14
CA ASP A 38 9.28 -10.33 -8.43
C ASP A 38 8.74 -9.06 -9.07
N ARG A 39 7.46 -8.74 -8.82
CA ARG A 39 6.77 -7.59 -9.40
C ARG A 39 5.96 -6.86 -8.35
N ILE A 40 6.12 -5.54 -8.32
CA ILE A 40 5.34 -4.62 -7.49
C ILE A 40 4.39 -3.87 -8.41
N PHE A 41 3.11 -3.80 -8.02
CA PHE A 41 2.09 -2.99 -8.68
C PHE A 41 1.80 -1.76 -7.80
N ILE A 42 1.74 -0.55 -8.38
CA ILE A 42 1.50 0.68 -7.62
C ILE A 42 0.16 1.28 -8.07
N THR A 43 -0.68 1.67 -7.13
CA THR A 43 -1.99 2.30 -7.41
C THR A 43 -2.32 3.37 -6.38
N ASN A 44 -3.20 4.30 -6.74
CA ASN A 44 -3.81 5.21 -5.76
C ASN A 44 -4.86 4.47 -4.90
N ASP A 45 -5.80 3.81 -5.57
CA ASP A 45 -6.89 3.05 -4.95
C ASP A 45 -6.84 1.60 -5.40
N LEU A 46 -6.92 0.67 -4.43
CA LEU A 46 -7.11 -0.74 -4.73
C LEU A 46 -8.61 -1.05 -4.82
N THR A 47 -9.14 -1.00 -6.05
CA THR A 47 -10.48 -1.49 -6.38
C THR A 47 -10.44 -2.95 -6.83
N GLU A 48 -11.59 -3.60 -7.00
CA GLU A 48 -11.64 -4.98 -7.51
C GLU A 48 -11.07 -5.09 -8.94
N GLN A 49 -11.34 -4.10 -9.80
CA GLN A 49 -10.82 -4.06 -11.16
C GLN A 49 -9.29 -3.84 -11.20
N VAL A 50 -8.77 -3.00 -10.31
CA VAL A 50 -7.31 -2.82 -10.17
C VAL A 50 -6.65 -4.09 -9.64
N LEU A 51 -7.32 -4.80 -8.72
CA LEU A 51 -6.85 -6.12 -8.28
C LEU A 51 -6.83 -7.14 -9.42
N ASP A 52 -7.85 -7.15 -10.29
CA ASP A 52 -7.88 -8.02 -11.48
C ASP A 52 -6.67 -7.75 -12.39
N GLU A 53 -6.35 -6.48 -12.61
CA GLU A 53 -5.17 -6.07 -13.38
C GLU A 53 -3.88 -6.57 -12.70
N ALA A 54 -3.72 -6.32 -11.40
CA ALA A 54 -2.54 -6.70 -10.64
C ALA A 54 -2.31 -8.23 -10.63
N ILE A 55 -3.39 -9.02 -10.51
CA ILE A 55 -3.38 -10.48 -10.63
C ILE A 55 -2.96 -10.90 -12.05
N SER A 56 -3.54 -10.29 -13.09
CA SER A 56 -3.20 -10.60 -14.48
C SER A 56 -1.72 -10.36 -14.80
N GLN A 57 -1.12 -9.38 -14.14
CA GLN A 57 0.29 -9.04 -14.24
C GLN A 57 1.21 -9.90 -13.36
N LYS A 58 0.65 -10.81 -12.56
CA LYS A 58 1.39 -11.68 -11.63
C LYS A 58 2.23 -10.88 -10.63
N CYS A 59 1.67 -9.81 -10.06
CA CYS A 59 2.36 -9.06 -9.00
C CYS A 59 2.44 -9.88 -7.71
N GLY A 60 3.52 -9.70 -6.94
CA GLY A 60 3.66 -10.30 -5.60
C GLY A 60 3.39 -9.29 -4.47
N LEU A 61 3.32 -8.00 -4.79
CA LEU A 61 3.06 -6.91 -3.85
C LEU A 61 2.31 -5.79 -4.58
N ILE A 62 1.28 -5.26 -3.94
CA ILE A 62 0.62 -4.02 -4.32
C ILE A 62 1.02 -2.94 -3.31
N VAL A 63 1.45 -1.78 -3.81
CA VAL A 63 1.58 -0.54 -3.04
C VAL A 63 0.39 0.33 -3.39
N SER A 64 -0.60 0.38 -2.50
CA SER A 64 -1.81 1.19 -2.65
C SER A 64 -1.66 2.47 -1.84
N TYR A 65 -1.87 3.65 -2.44
CA TYR A 65 -1.75 4.90 -1.72
C TYR A 65 -2.76 5.01 -0.58
N HIS A 66 -4.05 4.80 -0.89
CA HIS A 66 -5.09 4.71 0.11
C HIS A 66 -5.14 3.29 0.69
N PRO A 67 -5.26 3.14 2.02
CA PRO A 67 -5.28 1.84 2.66
C PRO A 67 -6.62 1.12 2.40
N PRO A 68 -6.62 -0.04 1.72
CA PRO A 68 -7.86 -0.80 1.50
C PRO A 68 -8.47 -1.29 2.82
N ILE A 69 -7.62 -1.59 3.81
CA ILE A 69 -8.03 -1.82 5.20
C ILE A 69 -7.84 -0.50 5.96
N PHE A 70 -8.84 0.39 5.92
CA PHE A 70 -8.79 1.66 6.66
C PHE A 70 -9.34 1.54 8.09
N SER A 71 -10.22 0.57 8.32
CA SER A 71 -10.80 0.31 9.63
C SER A 71 -10.77 -1.19 9.91
N PRO A 72 -10.71 -1.62 11.19
CA PRO A 72 -10.64 -3.04 11.53
C PRO A 72 -11.78 -3.86 10.91
N LEU A 73 -11.42 -4.92 10.20
CA LEU A 73 -12.38 -5.86 9.63
C LEU A 73 -12.78 -6.89 10.70
N LYS A 74 -14.09 -7.00 11.00
CA LYS A 74 -14.60 -7.97 11.97
C LYS A 74 -14.81 -9.37 11.38
N LYS A 75 -14.97 -9.45 10.07
CA LYS A 75 -15.20 -10.68 9.30
C LYS A 75 -14.59 -10.52 7.90
N LEU A 76 -14.28 -11.64 7.26
CA LEU A 76 -13.85 -11.73 5.87
C LEU A 76 -14.81 -12.65 5.12
N THR A 77 -15.77 -12.04 4.43
CA THR A 77 -16.83 -12.69 3.67
C THR A 77 -16.93 -12.09 2.28
N GLN A 78 -17.69 -12.73 1.39
CA GLN A 78 -17.88 -12.21 0.04
C GLN A 78 -18.91 -11.05 -0.04
N GLN A 79 -19.45 -10.60 1.10
CA GLN A 79 -20.53 -9.60 1.14
C GLN A 79 -20.04 -8.18 0.83
N HIS A 80 -18.89 -7.78 1.36
CA HIS A 80 -18.35 -6.43 1.20
C HIS A 80 -17.11 -6.42 0.29
N TRP A 81 -17.01 -5.43 -0.59
CA TRP A 81 -15.95 -5.36 -1.60
C TRP A 81 -14.54 -5.31 -1.01
N LYS A 82 -14.33 -4.56 0.10
CA LYS A 82 -13.04 -4.55 0.82
C LYS A 82 -12.66 -5.93 1.34
N GLU A 83 -13.62 -6.68 1.89
CA GLU A 83 -13.38 -8.05 2.37
C GLU A 83 -13.00 -8.98 1.20
N ARG A 84 -13.68 -8.85 0.05
CA ARG A 84 -13.34 -9.58 -1.18
C ARG A 84 -11.92 -9.29 -1.66
N ILE A 85 -11.50 -8.02 -1.65
CA ILE A 85 -10.13 -7.64 -1.99
C ILE A 85 -9.13 -8.34 -1.08
N VAL A 86 -9.35 -8.30 0.25
CA VAL A 86 -8.44 -8.96 1.20
C VAL A 86 -8.34 -10.46 0.91
N VAL A 87 -9.49 -11.13 0.78
CA VAL A 87 -9.54 -12.58 0.50
C VAL A 87 -8.81 -12.91 -0.81
N ARG A 88 -9.11 -12.17 -1.89
CA ARG A 88 -8.51 -12.41 -3.20
C ARG A 88 -7.01 -12.11 -3.22
N CYS A 89 -6.52 -11.10 -2.51
CA CYS A 89 -5.09 -10.87 -2.34
C CYS A 89 -4.40 -12.07 -1.69
N ILE A 90 -4.98 -12.61 -0.60
CA ILE A 90 -4.44 -13.77 0.11
C ILE A 90 -4.43 -15.00 -0.80
N GLU A 91 -5.53 -15.30 -1.49
CA GLU A 91 -5.65 -16.45 -2.40
C GLU A 91 -4.64 -16.39 -3.55
N ASN A 92 -4.31 -15.19 -4.04
CA ASN A 92 -3.36 -14.99 -5.12
C ASN A 92 -1.93 -14.73 -4.63
N LYS A 93 -1.67 -14.85 -3.32
CA LYS A 93 -0.37 -14.56 -2.68
C LYS A 93 0.15 -13.16 -3.00
N ILE A 94 -0.70 -12.15 -2.83
CA ILE A 94 -0.35 -10.75 -3.08
C ILE A 94 -0.30 -10.00 -1.75
N GLY A 95 0.86 -9.45 -1.42
CA GLY A 95 0.99 -8.54 -0.29
C GLY A 95 0.40 -7.16 -0.61
N VAL A 96 -0.01 -6.41 0.40
CA VAL A 96 -0.48 -5.03 0.23
C VAL A 96 0.19 -4.12 1.25
N PHE A 97 0.85 -3.07 0.76
CA PHE A 97 1.48 -2.02 1.56
C PHE A 97 0.81 -0.67 1.28
N SER A 98 0.64 0.17 2.30
CA SER A 98 0.03 1.50 2.19
C SER A 98 0.88 2.57 2.88
N PRO A 99 1.41 3.59 2.15
CA PRO A 99 2.19 4.66 2.76
C PRO A 99 1.34 5.82 3.31
N HIS A 100 0.21 6.13 2.65
CA HIS A 100 -0.77 7.18 2.96
C HIS A 100 -0.20 8.42 3.66
N THR A 101 -0.73 8.82 4.83
CA THR A 101 -0.38 10.10 5.48
C THR A 101 1.09 10.20 5.87
N GLY A 102 1.80 9.08 6.08
CA GLY A 102 3.24 9.10 6.32
C GLY A 102 4.01 9.68 5.15
N LEU A 103 3.57 9.40 3.92
CA LEU A 103 4.17 9.94 2.70
C LEU A 103 3.67 11.35 2.35
N ASP A 104 2.48 11.74 2.83
CA ASP A 104 2.02 13.14 2.78
C ASP A 104 2.89 14.05 3.65
N ALA A 105 3.20 13.61 4.87
CA ALA A 105 3.94 14.38 5.88
C ALA A 105 5.46 14.33 5.68
N LYS A 106 5.96 13.37 4.90
CA LYS A 106 7.39 13.23 4.62
C LYS A 106 7.91 14.43 3.81
N LEU A 107 9.06 14.97 4.25
CA LEU A 107 9.86 15.89 3.43
C LEU A 107 10.40 15.18 2.18
N GLY A 108 10.27 15.82 1.02
CA GLY A 108 10.42 15.19 -0.29
C GLY A 108 9.35 14.11 -0.54
N GLY A 109 8.15 14.29 0.04
CA GLY A 109 7.00 13.42 -0.10
C GLY A 109 6.06 13.86 -1.23
N ILE A 110 4.80 13.42 -1.17
CA ILE A 110 3.82 13.70 -2.23
C ILE A 110 3.54 15.20 -2.36
N ASN A 111 3.39 15.91 -1.25
CA ASN A 111 3.07 17.35 -1.30
C ASN A 111 4.21 18.17 -1.90
N ASP A 112 5.47 17.85 -1.59
CA ASP A 112 6.62 18.50 -2.21
C ASP A 112 6.70 18.21 -3.71
N TRP A 113 6.44 16.95 -4.12
CA TRP A 113 6.40 16.56 -5.53
C TRP A 113 5.27 17.28 -6.30
N LEU A 114 4.09 17.41 -5.70
CA LEU A 114 2.96 18.13 -6.31
C LEU A 114 3.23 19.62 -6.50
N LEU A 115 4.01 20.23 -5.60
CA LEU A 115 4.37 21.64 -5.67
C LEU A 115 5.54 21.93 -6.62
N GLU A 116 6.34 20.93 -6.99
CA GLU A 116 7.52 21.09 -7.84
C GLU A 116 7.24 21.87 -9.15
N PRO A 117 6.16 21.58 -9.92
CA PRO A 117 5.87 22.31 -11.15
C PRO A 117 5.50 23.78 -10.94
N LEU A 118 5.07 24.15 -9.73
CA LEU A 118 4.67 25.52 -9.41
C LEU A 118 5.89 26.40 -9.09
N GLY A 119 7.08 25.81 -8.86
CA GLY A 119 8.31 26.51 -8.49
C GLY A 119 8.87 26.07 -7.14
N LYS A 120 9.91 26.76 -6.66
CA LYS A 120 10.55 26.43 -5.37
C LYS A 120 9.71 26.94 -4.20
N PHE A 121 8.77 26.12 -3.74
CA PHE A 121 8.13 26.27 -2.45
C PHE A 121 8.90 25.45 -1.42
N ARG A 122 9.19 26.06 -0.27
CA ARG A 122 9.62 25.31 0.91
C ARG A 122 8.40 25.18 1.81
N LEU A 123 7.87 23.97 1.92
CA LEU A 123 7.00 23.63 3.04
C LEU A 123 7.92 23.61 4.28
N THR A 124 7.77 24.64 5.11
CA THR A 124 8.52 24.81 6.37
C THR A 124 7.87 24.00 7.49
#